data_AF-A0A9E3N5I5-F1
#
_entry.id   AF-A0A9E3N5I5-F1
#
_cell.length_a   1.000
_cell.length_b   1.000
_cell.length_c   1.000
_cell.angle_alpha   90.00
_cell.angle_beta   90.00
_cell.angle_gamma   90.00
#
_symmetry.space_group_name_H-M   'P 1'
#
loop_
_entity.id
_entity.type
_entity.pdbx_description
1 polymer ?
#
loop_
_entity_poly.entity_id
_entity_poly.type
_entity_poly.pdbx_seq_one_letter_code
_entity_poly.pdbx_strand_id
1 'polypeptide(L)'
;MNDLTNNDARYAIGIDLGTTHSALSYVDLQASDGEKADQDVLGIPQLSGPGTVEPLPLLPSFLYLPHPDELAPGDLALPWTNGQAAPAHSYVVGEMARSRGASTPIRLVSSAKSWLSHPSVDRRAA
;
A
#
# COMPACT_ATOMS: atom_id res chain seq x y z
N MET A 1 -25.62 -5.95 33.30
CA MET A 1 -25.87 -5.38 31.95
C MET A 1 -24.51 -5.16 31.33
N ASN A 2 -24.30 -5.78 30.18
CA ASN A 2 -23.00 -6.21 29.64
C ASN A 2 -21.98 -5.08 29.45
N ASP A 3 -20.78 -5.35 29.94
CA ASP A 3 -19.54 -4.66 29.62
C ASP A 3 -19.13 -4.99 28.17
N LEU A 4 -19.11 -3.99 27.28
CA LEU A 4 -18.93 -4.16 25.83
C LEU A 4 -17.71 -3.42 25.27
N THR A 5 -16.72 -3.05 26.09
CA THR A 5 -15.53 -2.34 25.57
C THR A 5 -14.22 -2.87 26.14
N ASN A 6 -13.97 -4.18 26.07
CA ASN A 6 -12.58 -4.67 26.18
C ASN A 6 -11.92 -4.63 24.80
N ASN A 7 -11.63 -3.43 24.32
CA ASN A 7 -10.88 -3.20 23.08
C ASN A 7 -9.40 -3.07 23.43
N ASP A 8 -8.71 -4.21 23.63
CA ASP A 8 -7.26 -4.30 23.87
C ASP A 8 -6.45 -4.00 22.59
N ALA A 9 -6.90 -3.05 21.77
CA ALA A 9 -6.15 -2.61 20.60
C ALA A 9 -4.87 -1.90 21.07
N ARG A 10 -3.70 -2.39 20.65
CA ARG A 10 -2.43 -1.73 20.94
C ARG A 10 -2.22 -0.49 20.07
N TYR A 11 -2.66 -0.51 18.82
CA TYR A 11 -2.43 0.57 17.87
C TYR A 11 -3.75 1.10 17.30
N ALA A 12 -3.85 2.41 17.17
CA ALA A 12 -4.80 3.05 16.27
C ALA A 12 -4.06 3.43 14.98
N ILE A 13 -4.61 3.04 13.82
CA ILE A 13 -3.96 3.24 12.52
C ILE A 13 -4.72 4.28 11.70
N GLY A 14 -4.00 5.29 11.21
CA GLY A 14 -4.50 6.27 10.26
C GLY A 14 -4.02 5.93 8.85
N ILE A 15 -4.94 5.74 7.91
CA ILE A 15 -4.60 5.52 6.50
C ILE A 15 -5.15 6.70 5.70
N ASP A 16 -4.28 7.60 5.28
CA ASP A 16 -4.63 8.63 4.30
C ASP A 16 -4.38 8.07 2.91
N LEU A 17 -5.44 8.04 2.13
CA LEU A 17 -5.41 7.48 0.82
C LEU A 17 -5.66 8.63 -0.17
N GLY A 18 -4.60 9.11 -0.81
CA GLY A 18 -4.65 10.20 -1.80
C GLY A 18 -4.58 9.74 -3.25
N THR A 19 -4.84 10.66 -4.18
CA THR A 19 -4.75 10.42 -5.63
C THR A 19 -3.29 10.31 -6.10
N THR A 20 -2.36 11.02 -5.47
CA THR A 20 -0.94 10.96 -5.83
C THR A 20 -0.14 10.01 -4.94
N HIS A 21 -0.37 10.08 -3.62
CA HIS A 21 0.31 9.27 -2.62
C HIS A 21 -0.68 8.83 -1.55
N SER A 22 -0.38 7.71 -0.91
CA SER A 22 -1.00 7.27 0.35
C SER A 22 0.04 7.37 1.47
N ALA A 23 -0.44 7.65 2.67
CA ALA A 23 0.36 7.73 3.89
C ALA A 23 -0.26 6.85 4.98
N LEU A 24 0.59 6.35 5.86
CA LEU A 24 0.21 5.50 6.97
C LEU A 24 0.79 6.09 8.25
N SER A 25 -0.05 6.30 9.25
CA SER A 25 0.37 6.71 10.59
C SER A 25 -0.22 5.78 11.64
N TYR A 26 0.37 5.80 12.82
CA TYR A 26 -0.15 5.04 13.95
C TYR A 26 -0.01 5.82 15.26
N VAL A 27 -0.80 5.42 16.24
CA VAL A 27 -0.67 5.80 17.65
C VAL A 27 -0.53 4.52 18.47
N ASP A 28 0.50 4.40 19.32
CA ASP A 28 0.58 3.33 20.33
C ASP A 28 -0.29 3.71 21.53
N LEU A 29 -1.43 3.04 21.67
CA LEU A 29 -2.45 3.31 22.69
C LEU A 29 -2.01 2.91 24.10
N GLN A 30 -1.03 2.00 24.22
CA GLN A 30 -0.48 1.60 25.52
C GLN A 30 0.65 2.53 25.98
N ALA A 31 1.36 3.14 25.04
CA ALA A 31 2.37 4.15 25.32
C ALA A 31 1.80 5.57 25.49
N SER A 32 0.52 5.77 25.18
CA SER A 32 -0.18 7.06 25.30
C SER A 32 -0.92 7.16 26.65
N ASP A 33 -0.89 8.33 27.29
CA ASP A 33 -1.44 8.55 28.65
C ASP A 33 -2.61 9.55 28.70
N GLY A 34 -3.19 9.88 27.53
CA GLY A 34 -4.33 10.79 27.39
C GLY A 34 -3.94 12.28 27.29
N GLU A 35 -2.76 12.67 27.76
CA GLU A 35 -2.20 14.02 27.53
C GLU A 35 -1.16 14.03 26.41
N LYS A 36 -0.42 12.92 26.23
CA LYS A 36 0.51 12.73 25.11
C LYS A 36 0.16 11.47 24.33
N ALA A 37 0.09 11.63 23.02
CA ALA A 37 -0.03 10.52 22.09
C ALA A 37 1.36 10.16 21.55
N ASP A 38 1.76 8.89 21.70
CA ASP A 38 2.92 8.34 21.00
C ASP A 38 2.50 7.99 19.58
N GLN A 39 2.79 8.89 18.63
CA GLN A 39 2.35 8.81 17.25
C GLN A 39 3.52 8.96 16.27
N ASP A 40 3.48 8.23 15.17
CA ASP A 40 4.47 8.34 14.10
C ASP A 40 3.88 8.04 12.72
N VAL A 41 4.59 8.42 11.66
CA VAL A 41 4.34 8.02 10.28
C VAL A 41 5.09 6.72 10.01
N LEU A 42 4.37 5.67 9.63
CA LEU A 42 4.99 4.41 9.28
C LEU A 42 5.59 4.49 7.88
N GLY A 43 6.90 4.27 7.77
CA GLY A 43 7.52 3.99 6.48
C GLY A 43 6.92 2.72 5.88
N ILE A 44 6.28 2.83 4.71
CA ILE A 44 5.56 1.75 4.05
C ILE A 44 6.57 0.92 3.25
N PRO A 45 6.83 -0.34 3.62
CA PRO A 45 7.68 -1.21 2.83
C PRO A 45 7.06 -1.42 1.45
N GLN A 46 7.83 -1.16 0.42
CA GLN A 46 7.39 -1.25 -0.97
C GLN A 46 8.58 -1.57 -1.87
N LEU A 47 8.30 -2.09 -3.06
CA LEU A 47 9.35 -2.26 -4.07
C LEU A 47 9.75 -0.87 -4.58
N SER A 48 11.01 -0.47 -4.39
CA SER A 48 11.60 0.71 -5.03
C SER A 48 12.28 0.36 -6.36
N GLY A 49 12.65 -0.92 -6.51
CA GLY A 49 13.13 -1.53 -7.74
C GLY A 49 12.94 -3.06 -7.72
N PRO A 50 13.31 -3.77 -8.79
CA PRO A 50 13.20 -5.23 -8.86
C PRO A 50 13.93 -5.91 -7.69
N GLY A 51 13.19 -6.67 -6.88
CA GLY A 51 13.72 -7.39 -5.71
C GLY A 51 14.18 -6.50 -4.55
N THR A 52 14.04 -5.17 -4.64
CA THR A 52 14.49 -4.22 -3.61
C THR A 52 13.30 -3.66 -2.86
N VAL A 53 13.21 -3.98 -1.56
CA VAL A 53 12.15 -3.51 -0.68
C VAL A 53 12.70 -2.47 0.28
N GLU A 54 12.12 -1.27 0.25
CA GLU A 54 12.50 -0.16 1.12
C GLU A 54 11.28 0.40 1.84
N PRO A 55 11.40 0.76 3.13
CA PRO A 55 10.37 1.53 3.83
C PRO A 55 10.47 3.00 3.42
N LEU A 56 9.48 3.50 2.66
CA LEU A 56 9.41 4.90 2.26
C LEU A 56 8.27 5.63 2.99
N PRO A 57 8.39 6.94 3.30
CA PRO A 57 7.36 7.67 4.06
C PRO A 57 5.99 7.73 3.39
N LEU A 58 5.96 7.60 2.06
CA LEU A 58 4.75 7.64 1.25
C LEU A 58 4.73 6.47 0.28
N LEU A 59 3.53 5.97 -0.01
CA LEU A 59 3.29 4.99 -1.07
C LEU A 59 2.69 5.73 -2.28
N PRO A 60 3.42 5.88 -3.40
CA PRO A 60 2.83 6.42 -4.62
C PRO A 60 1.58 5.64 -5.05
N SER A 61 0.50 6.36 -5.35
CA SER A 61 -0.82 5.79 -5.74
C SER A 61 -0.84 5.36 -7.21
N PHE A 62 0.13 4.54 -7.59
CA PHE A 62 0.34 4.00 -8.93
C PHE A 62 0.29 2.48 -8.89
N LEU A 63 -0.27 1.90 -9.95
CA LEU A 63 -0.24 0.47 -10.23
C LEU A 63 0.37 0.27 -11.62
N TYR A 64 1.36 -0.60 -11.73
CA TYR A 64 2.02 -0.93 -12.98
C TYR A 64 1.81 -2.40 -13.33
N LEU A 65 1.47 -2.65 -14.59
CA LEU A 65 1.19 -3.98 -15.15
C LEU A 65 2.34 -4.40 -16.07
N PRO A 66 3.39 -5.07 -15.55
CA PRO A 66 4.55 -5.46 -16.35
C PRO A 66 4.17 -6.47 -17.45
N HIS A 67 4.98 -6.53 -18.51
CA HIS A 67 4.92 -7.69 -19.43
C HIS A 67 5.31 -8.96 -18.67
N PRO A 68 4.78 -10.14 -19.04
CA PRO A 68 5.26 -11.41 -18.52
C PRO A 68 6.79 -11.60 -18.62
N ASP A 69 7.41 -11.05 -19.67
CA ASP A 69 8.86 -11.16 -19.93
C ASP A 69 9.68 -9.95 -19.44
N GLU A 70 9.05 -8.98 -18.77
CA GLU A 70 9.74 -7.74 -18.38
C GLU A 70 10.58 -7.89 -17.10
N LEU A 71 10.14 -8.76 -16.20
CA LEU A 71 10.72 -8.92 -14.86
C LEU A 71 11.09 -10.39 -14.64
N ALA A 72 12.20 -10.60 -13.94
CA ALA A 72 12.64 -11.94 -13.59
C ALA A 72 11.72 -12.55 -12.52
N PRO A 73 11.63 -13.89 -12.45
CA PRO A 73 10.95 -14.55 -11.33
C PRO A 73 11.51 -14.07 -9.99
N GLY A 74 10.63 -13.55 -9.13
CA GLY A 74 11.01 -13.04 -7.81
C GLY A 74 11.26 -11.53 -7.74
N ASP A 75 11.34 -10.81 -8.86
CA ASP A 75 11.51 -9.35 -8.86
C ASP A 75 10.35 -8.60 -8.18
N LEU A 76 9.18 -9.24 -8.12
CA LEU A 76 7.97 -8.74 -7.46
C LEU A 76 7.73 -9.36 -6.08
N ALA A 77 8.70 -10.12 -5.54
CA ALA A 77 8.55 -10.75 -4.23
C ALA A 77 8.54 -9.71 -3.12
N LEU A 78 7.63 -9.88 -2.16
CA LEU A 78 7.54 -9.05 -0.96
C LEU A 78 7.73 -9.93 0.29
N PRO A 79 8.22 -9.38 1.42
CA PRO A 79 8.51 -10.17 2.62
C PRO A 79 7.31 -10.95 3.16
N TRP A 80 6.08 -10.48 2.89
CA TRP A 80 4.83 -11.08 3.34
C TRP A 80 4.16 -12.00 2.31
N THR A 81 4.76 -12.24 1.13
CA THR A 81 4.19 -13.18 0.13
C THR A 81 4.64 -14.62 0.36
N ASN A 82 5.39 -14.92 1.43
CA ASN A 82 5.82 -16.26 1.84
C ASN A 82 6.42 -17.11 0.71
N GLY A 83 7.15 -16.48 -0.23
CA GLY A 83 7.74 -17.17 -1.37
C GLY A 83 6.72 -17.70 -2.40
N GLN A 84 5.43 -17.37 -2.27
CA GLN A 84 4.47 -17.63 -3.33
C GLN A 84 4.81 -16.74 -4.52
N ALA A 85 5.04 -17.38 -5.67
CA ALA A 85 5.19 -16.67 -6.93
C ALA A 85 3.95 -15.80 -7.13
N ALA A 86 4.20 -14.51 -7.34
CA ALA A 86 3.13 -13.59 -7.65
C ALA A 86 2.41 -14.12 -8.92
N PRO A 87 1.06 -14.13 -8.97
CA PRO A 87 0.30 -14.78 -10.04
C PRO A 87 0.69 -14.26 -11.44
N ALA A 88 0.34 -14.97 -12.52
CA ALA A 88 0.67 -14.58 -13.90
C ALA A 88 0.18 -13.16 -14.31
N HIS A 89 -0.68 -12.54 -13.49
CA HIS A 89 -1.14 -11.16 -13.59
C HIS A 89 -0.65 -10.31 -12.41
N SER A 90 0.65 -10.39 -12.10
CA SER A 90 1.23 -9.64 -11.01
C SER A 90 1.41 -8.19 -11.40
N TYR A 91 0.79 -7.32 -10.62
CA TYR A 91 1.01 -5.89 -10.67
C TYR A 91 2.02 -5.48 -9.59
N VAL A 92 2.63 -4.31 -9.76
CA VAL A 92 3.40 -3.65 -8.70
C VAL A 92 2.73 -2.32 -8.35
N VAL A 93 2.83 -1.92 -7.09
CA VAL A 93 2.33 -0.63 -6.57
C VAL A 93 3.48 0.19 -5.98
N GLY A 94 3.25 1.48 -5.77
CA GLY A 94 4.21 2.34 -5.08
C GLY A 94 5.33 2.86 -5.99
N GLU A 95 6.54 2.97 -5.42
CA GLU A 95 7.67 3.64 -6.06
C GLU A 95 8.16 2.94 -7.34
N MET A 96 8.31 1.60 -7.34
CA MET A 96 8.66 0.86 -8.54
C MET A 96 7.58 1.01 -9.63
N ALA A 97 6.30 1.07 -9.25
CA ALA A 97 5.22 1.29 -10.21
C ALA A 97 5.30 2.68 -10.84
N ARG A 98 5.62 3.71 -10.03
CA ARG A 98 5.82 5.09 -10.48
C ARG A 98 7.00 5.19 -11.44
N SER A 99 8.14 4.57 -11.11
CA SER A 99 9.36 4.64 -11.94
C SER A 99 9.20 3.88 -13.27
N ARG A 100 8.69 2.64 -13.23
CA ARG A 100 8.41 1.82 -14.44
C ARG A 100 7.32 2.44 -15.31
N GLY A 101 6.26 2.94 -14.68
CA GLY A 101 5.15 3.61 -15.36
C GLY A 101 5.57 4.85 -16.13
N ALA A 102 6.57 5.59 -15.65
CA ALA A 102 7.13 6.72 -16.39
C ALA A 102 7.79 6.28 -17.71
N SER A 103 8.42 5.10 -17.74
CA SER A 103 9.04 4.53 -18.95
C SER A 103 8.05 3.83 -19.88
N THR A 104 6.95 3.29 -19.35
CA THR A 104 5.92 2.62 -20.16
C THR A 104 4.51 3.04 -19.74
N PRO A 105 4.07 4.27 -20.09
CA PRO A 105 2.81 4.85 -19.60
C PRO A 105 1.56 4.04 -19.94
N ILE A 106 1.59 3.29 -21.06
CA ILE A 106 0.46 2.45 -21.50
C ILE A 106 0.16 1.30 -20.53
N ARG A 107 1.07 0.98 -19.61
CA ARG A 107 0.93 -0.06 -18.58
C ARG A 107 0.72 0.49 -17.17
N LEU A 108 0.55 1.81 -17.05
CA LEU A 108 0.41 2.50 -15.77
C LEU A 108 -1.03 2.89 -15.51
N VAL A 109 -1.52 2.56 -14.32
CA VAL A 109 -2.71 3.18 -13.72
C VAL A 109 -2.21 4.19 -12.68
N SER A 110 -2.45 5.47 -12.93
CA SER A 110 -2.23 6.54 -11.96
C SER A 110 -3.54 6.90 -11.25
N SER A 111 -3.45 7.55 -10.09
CA SER A 111 -4.63 7.97 -9.33
C SER A 111 -5.61 6.85 -9.05
N ALA A 112 -5.10 5.67 -8.67
CA ALA A 112 -5.90 4.45 -8.48
C ALA A 112 -7.11 4.67 -7.56
N LYS A 113 -6.99 5.56 -6.58
CA LYS A 113 -8.11 5.92 -5.70
C LYS A 113 -9.27 6.62 -6.37
N SER A 114 -9.05 7.43 -7.39
CA SER A 114 -10.12 8.15 -8.07
C SER A 114 -11.15 7.19 -8.66
N TRP A 115 -10.73 5.96 -8.98
CA TRP A 115 -11.61 4.88 -9.42
C TRP A 115 -12.62 4.44 -8.36
N LEU A 116 -12.28 4.50 -7.07
CA LEU A 116 -13.21 4.18 -5.98
C LEU A 116 -14.38 5.18 -5.93
N SER A 117 -14.12 6.43 -6.28
CA SER A 117 -15.14 7.49 -6.31
C SER A 117 -15.81 7.63 -7.68
N HIS A 118 -15.40 6.85 -8.69
CA HIS A 118 -15.94 6.97 -10.04
C HIS A 118 -17.39 6.43 -10.10
N PRO A 119 -18.38 7.20 -10.60
CA PRO A 119 -19.79 6.81 -10.55
C PRO A 119 -20.13 5.54 -11.33
N SER A 120 -19.37 5.22 -12.38
CA SER A 120 -19.61 4.03 -13.21
C SER A 120 -19.00 2.74 -12.65
N VAL A 121 -18.28 2.81 -11.52
CA VAL A 121 -17.73 1.62 -10.86
C VAL A 121 -18.77 1.07 -9.90
N ASP A 122 -19.19 -0.18 -10.12
CA ASP A 122 -20.06 -0.87 -9.18
C ASP A 122 -19.28 -1.23 -7.91
N ARG A 123 -19.53 -0.47 -6.84
CA ARG A 123 -18.86 -0.62 -5.54
C ARG A 123 -19.37 -1.82 -4.73
N ARG A 124 -20.37 -2.55 -5.24
CA ARG A 124 -20.98 -3.72 -4.59
C ARG A 124 -20.76 -5.01 -5.35
N ALA A 125 -20.11 -4.95 -6.52
CA ALA A 125 -19.65 -6.12 -7.23
C ALA A 125 -18.42 -6.70 -6.50
N ALA A 126 -18.66 -7.62 -5.58
CA ALA A 126 -17.67 -8.44 -4.90
C ALA A 126 -18.01 -9.92 -5.13
#